data_AF-A0A5N6Q9S8-F1
#
_entry.id   AF-A0A5N6Q9S8-F1
#
_cell.length_a   1.000
_cell.length_b   1.000
_cell.length_c   1.000
_cell.angle_alpha   90.00
_cell.angle_beta   90.00
_cell.angle_gamma   90.00
#
_symmetry.space_group_name_H-M   'P 1'
#
loop_
_entity.id
_entity.type
_entity.pdbx_description
1 polymer ?
#
loop_
_entity_poly.entity_id
_entity_poly.type
_entity_poly.pdbx_seq_one_letter_code
_entity_poly.pdbx_strand_id
1 'polypeptide(L)'
;MVLTKCGTKKIPIEVNASDNVGELRKELQKLQQRLHFHLPPEGYFFIYEQNVMDDDRSFRWHHVGQGDTIEIFNGSVTGGS
;
A
#
# COMPACT_ATOMS: atom_id res chain seq x y z
N MET A 1 -2.93 0.53 8.04
CA MET A 1 -1.55 1.10 8.02
C MET A 1 -0.82 0.50 6.84
N VAL A 2 0.19 1.15 6.24
CA VAL A 2 0.98 0.63 5.10
C VAL A 2 2.49 0.80 5.42
N LEU A 3 3.33 -0.22 5.25
CA LEU A 3 4.72 -0.38 5.78
C LEU A 3 5.77 -0.41 4.65
N THR A 4 6.29 0.73 4.20
CA THR A 4 7.34 0.75 3.15
C THR A 4 8.66 0.10 3.61
N LYS A 5 9.28 -0.73 2.75
CA LYS A 5 10.51 -1.50 2.99
C LYS A 5 11.81 -0.66 3.14
N CYS A 6 11.71 0.65 3.37
CA CYS A 6 12.79 1.51 3.84
C CYS A 6 12.36 2.10 5.18
N GLY A 7 12.75 1.42 6.25
CA GLY A 7 12.11 1.48 7.56
C GLY A 7 11.88 2.86 8.20
N THR A 8 10.87 2.85 9.08
CA THR A 8 10.49 3.79 10.16
C THR A 8 9.45 4.90 9.90
N LYS A 9 8.79 5.00 8.74
CA LYS A 9 7.63 5.91 8.61
C LYS A 9 6.32 5.14 8.45
N LYS A 10 5.52 5.11 9.53
CA LYS A 10 4.12 4.68 9.48
C LYS A 10 3.25 5.90 9.21
N ILE A 11 2.50 5.87 8.11
CA ILE A 11 1.55 6.92 7.77
C ILE A 11 0.15 6.39 8.11
N PRO A 12 -0.57 7.01 9.07
CA PRO A 12 -1.97 6.67 9.29
C PRO A 12 -2.78 7.15 8.08
N ILE A 13 -3.55 6.24 7.49
CA ILE A 13 -4.43 6.51 6.36
C ILE A 13 -5.77 5.89 6.70
N GLU A 14 -6.82 6.70 6.59
CA GLU A 14 -8.20 6.23 6.70
C GLU A 14 -8.64 5.74 5.32
N VAL A 15 -9.14 4.51 5.27
CA VAL A 15 -9.69 3.88 4.07
C VAL A 15 -11.04 3.28 4.42
N ASN A 16 -11.95 3.21 3.45
CA ASN A 16 -13.18 2.45 3.63
C ASN A 16 -12.91 0.97 3.36
N ALA A 17 -13.39 0.08 4.22
CA ALA A 17 -13.20 -1.36 4.06
C ALA A 17 -13.78 -1.92 2.75
N SER A 18 -14.77 -1.25 2.14
CA SER A 18 -15.34 -1.62 0.85
C SER A 18 -14.53 -1.13 -0.35
N ASP A 19 -13.62 -0.17 -0.17
CA ASP A 19 -12.82 0.37 -1.26
C ASP A 19 -11.76 -0.63 -1.70
N ASN A 20 -11.40 -0.53 -2.98
CA ASN A 20 -10.34 -1.33 -3.56
C ASN A 20 -8.96 -0.81 -3.15
N VAL A 21 -7.98 -1.72 -3.11
CA VAL A 21 -6.59 -1.41 -2.77
C VAL A 21 -5.99 -0.33 -3.70
N GLY A 22 -6.44 -0.26 -4.96
CA GLY A 22 -6.06 0.81 -5.88
C GLY A 22 -6.36 2.23 -5.36
N GLU A 23 -7.38 2.42 -4.51
CA GLU A 23 -7.68 3.74 -3.91
C GLU A 23 -6.58 4.19 -2.93
N LEU A 24 -5.97 3.25 -2.20
CA LEU A 24 -4.84 3.55 -1.32
C LEU A 24 -3.63 4.09 -2.09
N ARG A 25 -3.40 3.61 -3.31
CA ARG A 25 -2.34 4.12 -4.19
C ARG A 25 -2.57 5.59 -4.54
N LYS A 26 -3.81 5.98 -4.84
CA LYS A 26 -4.20 7.38 -5.13
C LYS A 26 -4.03 8.27 -3.90
N GLU A 27 -4.46 7.79 -2.73
CA GLU A 27 -4.30 8.54 -1.47
C GLU A 27 -2.82 8.73 -1.10
N LEU A 28 -1.99 7.71 -1.28
CA LEU A 28 -0.55 7.82 -1.08
C LEU A 28 0.11 8.83 -2.01
N GLN A 29 -0.30 8.91 -3.28
CA GLN A 29 0.20 9.93 -4.21
C GLN A 29 -0.16 11.35 -3.76
N LYS A 30 -1.40 11.58 -3.29
CA LYS A 30 -1.82 12.88 -2.73
C LYS A 30 -1.00 13.23 -1.48
N LEU A 31 -0.79 12.25 -0.59
CA LEU A 31 0.01 12.44 0.62
C LEU A 31 1.49 12.66 0.31
N GLN A 32 2.02 12.04 -0.75
CA GLN A 32 3.41 12.21 -1.19
C GLN A 32 3.71 13.69 -1.47
N GLN A 33 2.80 14.37 -2.17
CA GLN A 33 2.89 15.79 -2.48
C GLN A 33 2.75 16.67 -1.23
N ARG A 34 1.85 16.31 -0.30
CA ARG A 34 1.58 17.12 0.90
C ARG A 34 2.65 16.98 1.98
N LEU A 35 3.11 15.75 2.22
CA LEU A 35 4.00 15.40 3.33
C LEU A 35 5.47 15.23 2.89
N HIS A 36 5.75 15.47 1.60
CA HIS A 36 7.09 15.42 1.01
C HIS A 36 7.87 14.13 1.38
N PHE A 37 7.20 12.98 1.36
CA PHE A 37 7.87 11.68 1.49
C PHE A 37 8.07 11.06 0.10
N HIS A 38 8.91 10.04 0.01
CA HIS A 38 9.18 9.36 -1.25
C HIS A 38 8.53 7.99 -1.28
N LEU A 39 7.74 7.73 -2.32
CA LEU A 39 7.34 6.39 -2.70
C LEU A 39 8.41 5.77 -3.60
N PRO A 40 8.55 4.44 -3.64
CA PRO A 40 9.51 3.77 -4.51
C PRO A 40 9.27 4.14 -5.99
N PRO A 41 10.25 4.71 -6.70
CA PRO A 41 10.07 5.23 -8.06
C PRO A 41 9.93 4.12 -9.11
N GLU A 42 10.52 2.95 -8.85
CA GLU A 42 10.46 1.79 -9.76
C GLU A 42 9.16 1.00 -9.67
N GLY A 43 8.22 1.45 -8.81
CA GLY A 43 7.01 0.71 -8.50
C GLY A 43 7.11 -0.05 -7.18
N TYR A 44 5.94 -0.46 -6.70
CA TYR A 44 5.81 -1.14 -5.42
C TYR A 44 4.52 -1.93 -5.31
N PHE A 45 4.56 -2.95 -4.44
CA PHE A 45 3.42 -3.78 -4.07
C PHE A 45 2.94 -3.44 -2.67
N PHE A 46 1.64 -3.59 -2.46
CA PHE A 46 1.08 -3.69 -1.13
C PHE A 46 1.15 -5.14 -0.65
N ILE A 47 1.57 -5.38 0.58
CA ILE A 47 1.65 -6.70 1.21
C ILE A 47 0.86 -6.65 2.51
N TYR A 48 -0.05 -7.59 2.74
CA TYR A 48 -0.73 -7.74 4.03
C TYR A 48 -0.58 -9.19 4.50
N GLU A 49 -0.11 -9.38 5.74
CA GLU A 49 0.17 -10.71 6.31
C GLU A 49 0.94 -11.62 5.33
N GLN A 50 2.03 -11.09 4.75
CA GLN A 50 2.87 -11.77 3.75
C GLN A 50 2.23 -12.03 2.37
N ASN A 51 0.98 -11.59 2.13
CA ASN A 51 0.30 -11.74 0.85
C ASN A 51 0.34 -10.43 0.05
N VAL A 52 0.71 -10.51 -1.23
CA VAL A 52 0.56 -9.37 -2.15
C VAL A 52 -0.92 -9.05 -2.30
N MET A 53 -1.27 -7.79 -2.12
CA MET A 53 -2.64 -7.31 -2.29
C MET A 53 -2.93 -7.01 -3.75
N ASP A 54 -4.16 -7.26 -4.17
CA ASP A 54 -4.64 -7.04 -5.53
C ASP A 54 -5.35 -5.68 -5.60
N ASP A 55 -4.91 -4.80 -6.50
CA ASP A 55 -5.42 -3.44 -6.64
C ASP A 55 -6.93 -3.41 -6.97
N ASP A 56 -7.50 -4.50 -7.54
CA ASP A 56 -8.92 -4.64 -7.89
C ASP A 56 -9.79 -5.25 -6.75
N ARG A 57 -9.17 -5.66 -5.64
CA ARG A 57 -9.85 -6.24 -4.48
C ARG A 57 -9.99 -5.24 -3.35
N SER A 58 -11.03 -5.41 -2.54
CA SER A 58 -11.28 -4.52 -1.40
C SER A 58 -10.41 -4.86 -0.19
N PHE A 59 -10.21 -3.88 0.70
CA PHE A 59 -9.51 -4.11 1.97
C PHE A 59 -10.17 -5.22 2.79
N ARG A 60 -11.52 -5.27 2.79
CA ARG A 60 -12.28 -6.35 3.44
C ARG A 60 -12.01 -7.72 2.83
N TRP A 61 -11.82 -7.81 1.50
CA TRP A 61 -11.47 -9.08 0.85
C TRP A 61 -10.12 -9.62 1.33
N HIS A 62 -9.18 -8.71 1.60
CA HIS A 62 -7.88 -9.02 2.20
C HIS A 62 -7.92 -9.15 3.73
N HIS A 63 -9.08 -9.10 4.37
CA HIS A 63 -9.25 -9.15 5.83
C HIS A 63 -8.50 -8.04 6.58
N VAL A 64 -8.29 -6.88 5.95
CA VAL A 64 -7.71 -5.71 6.60
C VAL A 64 -8.75 -5.05 7.49
N GLY A 65 -8.45 -4.96 8.78
CA GLY A 65 -9.23 -4.31 9.82
C GLY A 65 -8.63 -3.00 10.30
N GLN A 66 -9.35 -2.37 11.25
CA GLN A 66 -8.88 -1.14 11.88
C GLN A 66 -7.66 -1.43 12.76
N GLY A 67 -6.61 -0.64 12.58
CA GLY A 67 -5.35 -0.80 13.34
C GLY A 67 -4.33 -1.72 12.67
N ASP A 68 -4.72 -2.43 11.61
CA ASP A 68 -3.83 -3.35 10.91
C ASP A 68 -2.79 -2.63 10.06
N THR A 69 -1.74 -3.37 9.68
CA THR A 69 -0.63 -2.85 8.87
C THR A 69 -0.41 -3.67 7.61
N ILE A 70 -0.84 -3.12 6.48
CA ILE A 70 -0.33 -3.38 5.13
C ILE A 70 1.15 -2.93 5.09
N GLU A 71 1.94 -3.44 4.16
CA GLU A 71 3.34 -3.15 3.89
C GLU A 71 3.47 -2.66 2.44
N ILE A 72 4.38 -1.74 2.14
CA ILE A 72 4.84 -1.43 0.80
C ILE A 72 6.18 -2.12 0.59
N PHE A 73 6.25 -2.95 -0.43
CA PHE A 73 7.50 -3.60 -0.83
C PHE A 73 8.02 -2.96 -2.11
N ASN A 74 9.28 -2.53 -2.09
CA ASN A 74 9.96 -1.98 -3.26
C ASN A 74 10.23 -3.13 -4.24
N GLY A 75 9.65 -3.05 -5.42
CA GLY A 75 9.84 -4.03 -6.46
C GLY A 75 8.93 -3.74 -7.64
N SER A 76 9.44 -4.02 -8.83
CA SER A 76 8.67 -4.17 -10.05
C SER A 76 8.64 -5.65 -10.42
N VAL A 77 7.54 -6.14 -11.00
CA VAL A 77 7.58 -7.44 -11.66
C VAL A 77 8.44 -7.26 -12.91
N THR A 78 9.71 -7.67 -12.86
CA THR A 78 10.42 -7.99 -14.09
C THR A 78 9.83 -9.31 -14.59
N GLY A 79 8.89 -9.24 -15.53
CA GLY A 79 8.27 -10.43 -16.11
C GLY A 79 9.37 -11.38 -16.59
N GLY A 80 9.42 -12.58 -15.98
CA GLY A 80 10.08 -13.71 -16.60
C GLY A 80 9.32 -14.06 -17.88
N SER A 81 10.07 -14.23 -18.95
CA SER A 81 9.70 -14.38 -20.36
C SER A 81 8.45 -15.18 -20.69
#